data_AF-D0IHD8-F1
#
_entry.id   AF-D0IHD8-F1
#
_cell.length_a   1.000
_cell.length_b   1.000
_cell.length_c   1.000
_cell.angle_alpha   90.00
_cell.angle_beta   90.00
_cell.angle_gamma   90.00
#
_symmetry.space_group_name_H-M   'P 1'
#
loop_
_entity.id
_entity.type
_entity.pdbx_description
1 polymer ?
#
loop_
_entity_poly.entity_id
_entity_poly.type
_entity_poly.pdbx_seq_one_letter_code
_entity_poly.pdbx_strand_id
1 'polypeptide(L)'
;MSLYKLSYESWRSRVLPLMEQTEKRNQHWFAKQVDEALLNSRASLFLVEEGFFVLEPSLDNGEMQVWVLFAWSNQKGALKRHLPTVEQLAKRVKAKRLLLNTAVKALQVSLIDGGFSCIETGDVETWCKEI
;
A
#
# COMPACT_ATOMS: atom_id res chain seq x y z
N MET A 1 -0.30 -9.81 16.93
CA MET A 1 -0.06 -8.61 16.11
C MET A 1 -1.21 -7.65 16.32
N SER A 2 -0.96 -6.45 16.83
CA SER A 2 -2.01 -5.43 16.99
C SER A 2 -2.09 -4.58 15.72
N LEU A 3 -3.29 -4.42 15.18
CA LEU A 3 -3.57 -3.61 14.00
C LEU A 3 -4.54 -2.49 14.40
N TYR A 4 -4.17 -1.24 14.15
CA TYR A 4 -4.99 -0.08 14.50
C TYR A 4 -5.39 0.70 13.25
N LYS A 5 -6.70 0.93 13.08
CA LYS A 5 -7.25 1.91 12.14
C LYS A 5 -7.44 3.22 12.92
N LEU A 6 -6.68 4.25 12.58
CA LEU A 6 -6.70 5.54 13.29
C LEU A 6 -7.09 6.67 12.34
N SER A 7 -7.50 7.82 12.91
CA SER A 7 -7.65 9.05 12.14
C SER A 7 -6.29 9.47 11.57
N TYR A 8 -6.24 9.61 10.24
CA TYR A 8 -5.04 10.08 9.56
C TYR A 8 -4.63 11.48 10.03
N GLU A 9 -5.60 12.37 10.27
CA GLU A 9 -5.35 13.76 10.67
C GLU A 9 -4.45 13.85 11.92
N SER A 10 -4.70 12.98 12.90
CA SER A 10 -3.91 12.90 14.14
C SER A 10 -2.48 12.39 13.93
N TRP A 11 -2.24 11.66 12.84
CA TRP A 11 -0.96 11.02 12.52
C TRP A 11 -0.23 11.66 11.34
N ARG A 12 -0.88 12.58 10.62
CA ARG A 12 -0.38 13.20 9.40
C ARG A 12 1.01 13.81 9.59
N SER A 13 1.25 14.50 10.69
CA SER A 13 2.56 15.12 11.01
C SER A 13 3.71 14.12 11.16
N ARG A 14 3.42 12.82 11.38
CA ARG A 14 4.41 11.75 11.47
C ARG A 14 4.49 10.93 10.18
N VAL A 15 3.35 10.70 9.53
CA VAL A 15 3.23 9.83 8.36
C VAL A 15 3.63 10.54 7.06
N LEU A 16 3.17 11.78 6.85
CA LEU A 16 3.45 12.53 5.63
C LEU A 16 4.95 12.74 5.37
N PRO A 17 5.78 13.14 6.36
CA PRO A 17 7.21 13.29 6.13
C PRO A 17 7.90 11.99 5.67
N LEU A 18 7.45 10.83 6.14
CA LEU A 18 7.99 9.53 5.73
C LEU A 18 7.61 9.18 4.28
N MET A 19 6.39 9.52 3.87
CA MET A 19 5.95 9.38 2.48
C MET A 19 6.75 10.30 1.55
N GLU A 20 6.88 11.60 1.90
CA GLU A 20 7.66 12.58 1.14
C GLU A 20 9.15 12.21 1.02
N GLN A 21 9.75 11.71 2.11
CA GLN A 21 11.13 11.22 2.09
C GLN A 21 11.27 10.02 1.16
N THR A 22 10.31 9.09 1.20
CA THR A 22 10.32 7.90 0.34
C THR A 22 10.11 8.24 -1.12
N GLU A 23 9.22 9.18 -1.42
CA GLU A 23 9.01 9.76 -2.76
C GLU A 23 10.30 10.36 -3.32
N LYS A 24 10.97 11.23 -2.56
CA LYS A 24 12.23 11.85 -2.97
C LYS A 24 13.31 10.81 -3.26
N ARG A 25 13.42 9.78 -2.40
CA ARG A 25 14.39 8.69 -2.59
C ARG A 25 14.09 7.84 -3.82
N ASN A 26 12.81 7.56 -4.07
CA ASN A 26 12.39 6.66 -5.14
C ASN A 26 12.13 7.38 -6.48
N GLN A 27 12.26 8.72 -6.52
CA GLN A 27 11.98 9.55 -7.69
C GLN A 27 10.59 9.28 -8.30
N HIS A 28 9.61 8.99 -7.43
CA HIS A 28 8.24 8.63 -7.83
C HIS A 28 7.26 9.48 -7.02
N TRP A 29 6.47 10.29 -7.73
CA TRP A 29 5.53 11.24 -7.14
C TRP A 29 4.24 10.54 -6.70
N PHE A 30 4.07 10.32 -5.40
CA PHE A 30 2.88 9.68 -4.82
C PHE A 30 2.41 10.32 -3.51
N ALA A 31 3.30 10.95 -2.73
CA ALA A 31 3.02 11.37 -1.36
C ALA A 31 1.82 12.31 -1.25
N LYS A 32 1.71 13.29 -2.16
CA LYS A 32 0.57 14.20 -2.23
C LYS A 32 -0.75 13.47 -2.53
N GLN A 33 -0.74 12.55 -3.49
CA GLN A 33 -1.94 11.77 -3.85
C GLN A 33 -2.41 10.90 -2.68
N VAL A 34 -1.47 10.28 -1.95
CA VAL A 34 -1.78 9.45 -0.78
C VAL A 34 -2.30 10.31 0.39
N ASP A 35 -1.70 11.48 0.63
CA ASP A 35 -2.17 12.45 1.63
C ASP A 35 -3.61 12.88 1.36
N GLU A 36 -3.92 13.26 0.11
CA GLU A 36 -5.27 13.64 -0.31
C GLU A 36 -6.26 12.47 -0.21
N ALA A 37 -5.86 11.25 -0.54
CA ALA A 37 -6.73 10.08 -0.42
C ALA A 37 -7.08 9.79 1.03
N LEU A 38 -6.13 9.94 1.95
CA LEU A 38 -6.33 9.76 3.39
C LEU A 38 -7.19 10.87 3.99
N LEU A 39 -6.96 12.14 3.63
CA LEU A 39 -7.76 13.28 4.10
C LEU A 39 -9.22 13.21 3.62
N ASN A 40 -9.43 12.77 2.37
CA ASN A 40 -10.77 12.63 1.80
C ASN A 40 -11.45 11.29 2.14
N SER A 41 -10.90 10.51 3.08
CA SER A 41 -11.43 9.21 3.49
C SER A 41 -11.60 8.18 2.36
N ARG A 42 -10.91 8.38 1.22
CA ARG A 42 -10.83 7.39 0.13
C ARG A 42 -9.90 6.25 0.49
N ALA A 43 -8.84 6.55 1.24
CA ALA A 43 -7.89 5.58 1.76
C ALA A 43 -7.98 5.47 3.30
N SER A 44 -7.47 4.37 3.84
CA SER A 44 -7.34 4.15 5.28
C SER A 44 -5.89 3.88 5.67
N LEU A 45 -5.44 4.54 6.74
CA LEU A 45 -4.15 4.29 7.38
C LEU A 45 -4.27 3.13 8.38
N PHE A 46 -3.34 2.19 8.29
CA PHE A 46 -3.19 1.08 9.22
C PHE A 46 -1.80 1.09 9.84
N LEU A 47 -1.75 1.22 11.17
CA LEU A 47 -0.50 1.14 11.91
C LEU A 47 -0.21 -0.30 12.35
N VAL A 48 1.06 -0.68 12.24
CA VAL A 48 1.63 -1.93 12.75
C VAL A 48 2.86 -1.59 13.59
N GLU A 49 3.31 -2.51 14.44
CA GLU A 49 4.42 -2.29 15.38
C GLU A 49 5.68 -1.70 14.73
N GLU A 50 5.98 -2.12 13.49
CA GLU A 50 7.21 -1.80 12.78
C GLU A 50 7.03 -0.77 11.65
N GLY A 51 5.84 -0.15 11.53
CA GLY A 51 5.55 0.77 10.42
C GLY A 51 4.06 0.95 10.14
N PHE A 52 3.72 1.13 8.87
CA PHE A 52 2.32 1.34 8.46
C PHE A 52 2.11 1.04 6.98
N PHE A 53 0.85 0.90 6.61
CA PHE A 53 0.42 0.81 5.22
C PHE A 53 -0.89 1.57 5.00
N VAL A 54 -1.11 1.96 3.75
CA VAL A 54 -2.26 2.74 3.30
C VAL A 54 -2.99 1.94 2.24
N LEU A 55 -4.27 1.67 2.48
CA LEU A 55 -5.13 0.91 1.57
C LEU A 55 -6.25 1.79 1.04
N GLU A 56 -6.49 1.73 -0.26
CA GLU A 56 -7.63 2.36 -0.93
C GLU A 56 -8.49 1.28 -1.60
N PRO A 57 -9.74 1.05 -1.14
CA PRO A 57 -10.68 0.24 -1.89
C PRO A 57 -11.12 0.98 -3.15
N SER A 58 -11.29 0.24 -4.24
CA SER A 58 -11.72 0.75 -5.54
C SER A 58 -12.66 -0.27 -6.19
N LEU A 59 -13.59 0.21 -7.02
CA LEU A 59 -14.40 -0.63 -7.89
C LEU A 59 -13.86 -0.49 -9.31
N ASP A 60 -13.52 -1.62 -9.93
CA ASP A 60 -13.21 -1.69 -11.35
C ASP A 60 -14.16 -2.68 -12.02
N ASN A 61 -14.91 -2.22 -13.03
CA ASN A 61 -15.92 -3.03 -13.73
C ASN A 61 -16.92 -3.76 -12.79
N GLY A 62 -17.23 -3.18 -11.64
CA GLY A 62 -18.11 -3.77 -10.62
C GLY A 62 -17.43 -4.78 -9.68
N GLU A 63 -16.14 -5.08 -9.89
CA GLU A 63 -15.34 -5.90 -8.99
C GLU A 63 -14.62 -5.03 -7.96
N MET A 64 -14.74 -5.41 -6.68
CA MET A 64 -13.99 -4.74 -5.62
C MET A 64 -12.52 -5.13 -5.70
N GLN A 65 -11.65 -4.14 -5.61
CA GLN A 65 -10.20 -4.30 -5.53
C GLN A 65 -9.64 -3.39 -4.44
N VAL A 66 -8.46 -3.71 -3.93
CA VAL A 66 -7.78 -2.88 -2.92
C VAL A 66 -6.39 -2.51 -3.42
N TRP A 67 -6.13 -1.21 -3.49
CA TRP A 67 -4.83 -0.64 -3.78
C TRP A 67 -4.01 -0.48 -2.51
N VAL A 68 -2.78 -1.00 -2.52
CA VAL A 68 -1.75 -0.67 -1.54
C VAL A 68 -1.05 0.58 -2.04
N LEU A 69 -1.54 1.75 -1.62
CA LEU A 69 -1.01 3.03 -2.07
C LEU A 69 0.40 3.31 -1.54
N PHE A 70 0.66 2.86 -0.30
CA PHE A 70 1.95 3.03 0.33
C PHE A 70 2.15 1.99 1.44
N ALA A 71 3.38 1.53 1.60
CA ALA A 71 3.79 0.70 2.72
C ALA A 71 5.20 1.07 3.15
N TRP A 72 5.39 1.20 4.46
CA TRP A 72 6.68 1.55 5.03
C TRP A 72 6.91 0.79 6.32
N SER A 73 8.17 0.42 6.56
CA SER A 73 8.59 -0.22 7.79
C SER A 73 10.04 0.12 8.12
N ASN A 74 10.33 0.17 9.41
CA ASN A 74 11.69 0.25 9.95
C ASN A 74 12.49 -1.03 9.77
N GLN A 75 11.84 -2.13 9.39
CA GLN A 75 12.46 -3.44 9.27
C GLN A 75 12.31 -4.02 7.86
N LYS A 76 13.32 -4.76 7.42
CA LYS A 76 13.31 -5.45 6.11
C LYS A 76 12.21 -6.50 6.04
N GLY A 77 11.74 -6.81 4.83
CA GLY A 77 10.73 -7.85 4.61
C GLY A 77 9.32 -7.48 5.09
N ALA A 78 9.00 -6.20 5.16
CA ALA A 78 7.68 -5.70 5.56
C ALA A 78 6.54 -6.28 4.73
N LEU A 79 6.73 -6.37 3.40
CA LEU A 79 5.74 -6.98 2.49
C LEU A 79 5.41 -8.40 2.93
N LYS A 80 6.41 -9.29 3.05
CA LYS A 80 6.20 -10.70 3.43
C LYS A 80 5.48 -10.85 4.78
N ARG A 81 5.77 -9.98 5.74
CA ARG A 81 5.17 -10.04 7.09
C ARG A 81 3.75 -9.51 7.14
N HIS A 82 3.45 -8.45 6.40
CA HIS A 82 2.16 -7.76 6.49
C HIS A 82 1.18 -8.16 5.38
N LEU A 83 1.65 -8.78 4.30
CA LEU A 83 0.80 -9.23 3.20
C LEU A 83 -0.39 -10.11 3.67
N PRO A 84 -0.23 -11.10 4.56
CA PRO A 84 -1.39 -11.86 5.06
C PRO A 84 -2.45 -10.99 5.74
N THR A 85 -2.03 -9.92 6.41
CA THR A 85 -2.96 -8.98 7.06
C THR A 85 -3.65 -8.09 6.03
N VAL A 86 -2.91 -7.61 5.02
CA VAL A 86 -3.48 -6.83 3.91
C VAL A 86 -4.52 -7.67 3.15
N GLU A 87 -4.23 -8.94 2.86
CA GLU A 87 -5.18 -9.87 2.23
C GLU A 87 -6.42 -10.08 3.08
N GLN A 88 -6.27 -10.28 4.40
CA GLN A 88 -7.41 -10.41 5.30
C GLN A 88 -8.29 -9.15 5.29
N LEU A 89 -7.69 -7.96 5.29
CA LEU A 89 -8.43 -6.69 5.20
C LEU A 89 -9.16 -6.55 3.86
N ALA A 90 -8.51 -6.92 2.77
CA ALA A 90 -9.10 -6.87 1.43
C ALA A 90 -10.27 -7.87 1.29
N LYS A 91 -10.12 -9.09 1.83
CA LYS A 91 -11.19 -10.09 1.88
C LYS A 91 -12.40 -9.63 2.67
N ARG A 92 -12.22 -8.84 3.75
CA ARG A 92 -13.33 -8.28 4.54
C ARG A 92 -14.20 -7.31 3.73
N VAL A 93 -13.63 -6.62 2.75
CA VAL A 93 -14.38 -5.77 1.82
C VAL A 93 -14.81 -6.51 0.55
N LYS A 94 -14.63 -7.84 0.50
CA LYS A 94 -14.91 -8.71 -0.66
C LYS A 94 -14.11 -8.36 -1.90
N ALA A 95 -12.90 -7.80 -1.72
CA ALA A 95 -12.00 -7.56 -2.82
C ALA A 95 -11.56 -8.87 -3.49
N LYS A 96 -11.41 -8.84 -4.80
CA LYS A 96 -10.89 -9.93 -5.64
C LYS A 96 -9.40 -9.78 -5.94
N ARG A 97 -8.90 -8.55 -5.88
CA ARG A 97 -7.53 -8.21 -6.25
C ARG A 97 -6.88 -7.27 -5.26
N LEU A 98 -5.58 -7.44 -5.09
CA LEU A 98 -4.65 -6.46 -4.53
C LEU A 98 -3.83 -5.84 -5.66
N LEU A 99 -3.71 -4.52 -5.66
CA LEU A 99 -2.89 -3.78 -6.62
C LEU A 99 -1.88 -2.90 -5.92
N LEU A 100 -0.72 -2.66 -6.54
CA LEU A 100 0.25 -1.67 -6.10
C LEU A 100 1.11 -1.17 -7.26
N ASN A 101 1.62 0.04 -7.08
CA ASN A 101 2.56 0.68 -8.00
C ASN A 101 3.92 0.83 -7.34
N THR A 102 5.00 0.51 -8.07
CA THR A 102 6.36 0.68 -7.54
C THR A 102 7.38 1.00 -8.63
N ALA A 103 8.24 1.98 -8.38
CA ALA A 103 9.46 2.23 -9.15
C ALA A 103 10.66 1.41 -8.62
N VAL A 104 10.52 0.75 -7.46
CA VAL A 104 11.61 0.06 -6.77
C VAL A 104 11.78 -1.36 -7.33
N LYS A 105 12.67 -1.52 -8.30
CA LYS A 105 12.96 -2.82 -8.94
C LYS A 105 13.42 -3.90 -7.95
N ALA A 106 14.06 -3.53 -6.84
CA ALA A 106 14.46 -4.48 -5.80
C ALA A 106 13.28 -5.17 -5.09
N LEU A 107 12.05 -4.65 -5.21
CA LEU A 107 10.85 -5.26 -4.62
C LEU A 107 10.31 -6.43 -5.47
N GLN A 108 10.70 -6.56 -6.73
CA GLN A 108 10.13 -7.54 -7.67
C GLN A 108 10.19 -8.98 -7.13
N VAL A 109 11.34 -9.41 -6.60
CA VAL A 109 11.49 -10.76 -6.02
C VAL A 109 10.49 -10.96 -4.88
N SER A 110 10.36 -9.99 -3.97
CA SER A 110 9.41 -10.09 -2.86
C SER A 110 7.95 -10.06 -3.31
N LEU A 111 7.64 -9.37 -4.42
CA LEU A 111 6.31 -9.33 -5.01
C LEU A 111 5.94 -10.67 -5.65
N ILE A 112 6.87 -11.25 -6.42
CA ILE A 112 6.70 -12.57 -7.03
C ILE A 112 6.54 -13.65 -5.94
N ASP A 113 7.41 -13.65 -4.93
CA ASP A 113 7.29 -14.56 -3.77
C ASP A 113 5.97 -14.35 -3.01
N GLY A 114 5.45 -13.12 -3.05
CA GLY A 114 4.15 -12.75 -2.50
C GLY A 114 2.97 -13.16 -3.38
N GLY A 115 3.18 -13.73 -4.56
CA GLY A 115 2.14 -14.15 -5.50
C GLY A 115 1.58 -13.02 -6.37
N PHE A 116 2.28 -11.90 -6.50
CA PHE A 116 1.92 -10.84 -7.44
C PHE A 116 2.48 -11.13 -8.84
N SER A 117 1.77 -10.66 -9.86
CA SER A 117 2.23 -10.60 -11.25
C SER A 117 2.27 -9.15 -11.71
N CYS A 118 3.31 -8.79 -12.47
CA CYS A 118 3.41 -7.48 -13.11
C CYS A 118 2.42 -7.45 -14.29
N ILE A 119 1.49 -6.49 -14.29
CA ILE A 119 0.47 -6.33 -15.34
C ILE A 119 0.73 -5.12 -16.23
N GLU A 120 1.60 -4.20 -15.80
CA GLU A 120 2.02 -3.03 -16.58
C GLU A 120 3.47 -2.69 -16.25
N THR A 121 4.28 -2.51 -17.29
CA THR A 121 5.71 -2.21 -17.18
C THR A 121 6.01 -0.77 -17.56
N GLY A 122 7.03 -0.20 -16.92
CA GLY A 122 7.47 1.18 -17.14
C GLY A 122 8.48 1.62 -16.08
N ASP A 123 8.66 2.94 -15.96
CA ASP A 123 9.43 3.55 -14.87
C ASP A 123 8.80 3.23 -13.51
N VAL A 124 7.47 3.16 -13.48
CA VAL A 124 6.66 2.65 -12.38
C VAL A 124 5.91 1.42 -12.91
N GLU A 125 6.02 0.30 -12.20
CA GLU A 125 5.34 -0.94 -12.57
C GLU A 125 4.06 -1.10 -11.75
N THR A 126 3.01 -1.61 -12.40
CA THR A 126 1.75 -2.00 -11.76
C THR A 126 1.76 -3.51 -11.51
N TRP A 127 1.55 -3.90 -10.25
CA TRP A 127 1.54 -5.29 -9.81
C TRP A 127 0.17 -5.68 -9.27
N CYS A 128 -0.29 -6.88 -9.62
CA CYS A 128 -1.59 -7.42 -9.24
C CYS A 128 -1.47 -8.79 -8.58
N LYS A 129 -2.30 -9.05 -7.57
CA LYS A 129 -2.50 -10.37 -6.97
C LYS A 129 -4.00 -10.66 -6.82
N GLU A 130 -4.44 -11.81 -7.32
CA GLU A 130 -5.79 -12.34 -7.06
C GLU A 130 -5.88 -12.92 -5.63
N ILE A 131 -7.01 -12.71 -4.93
CA ILE A 131 -7.20 -13.08 -3.51
C ILE A 131 -8.53 -13.76 -3.18
#